data_AF-A0A838WK75-F1
#
_entry.id   AF-A0A838WK75-F1
#
_cell.length_a   1.000
_cell.length_b   1.000
_cell.length_c   1.000
_cell.angle_alpha   90.00
_cell.angle_beta   90.00
_cell.angle_gamma   90.00
#
_symmetry.space_group_name_H-M   'P 1'
#
loop_
_entity.id
_entity.type
_entity.pdbx_description
1 polymer ?
#
loop_
_entity_poly.entity_id
_entity_poly.type
_entity_poly.pdbx_seq_one_letter_code
_entity_poly.pdbx_strand_id
1 'polypeptide(L)'
;MPDPVFYSIGVDRPVTPEEPLPPLPPIPRGALVVIEGRAPIWRYGLAFHRLHGSAAGAVAVYDPRLGAVVVASHVTGYTEGQVLDLEPP
;
A
#
# COMPACT_ATOMS: atom_id res chain seq x y z
N MET A 1 -9.34 -10.18 11.70
CA MET A 1 -8.49 -10.07 10.49
C MET A 1 -7.08 -9.76 10.96
N PRO A 2 -6.02 -10.16 10.23
CA PRO A 2 -4.67 -9.71 10.58
C PRO A 2 -4.60 -8.19 10.58
N ASP A 3 -3.76 -7.63 11.44
CA ASP A 3 -3.52 -6.18 11.48
C ASP A 3 -3.04 -5.67 10.11
N PRO A 4 -3.42 -4.44 9.71
CA PRO A 4 -2.97 -3.87 8.47
C PRO A 4 -1.44 -3.74 8.46
N VAL A 5 -0.84 -4.09 7.33
CA VAL A 5 0.61 -3.95 7.12
C VAL A 5 0.86 -2.65 6.36
N PHE A 6 1.61 -1.73 6.96
CA PHE A 6 1.99 -0.49 6.30
C PHE A 6 3.29 -0.68 5.51
N TYR A 7 3.27 -0.26 4.24
CA TYR A 7 4.44 -0.24 3.37
C TYR A 7 4.83 1.20 3.05
N SER A 8 5.79 1.71 3.82
CA SER A 8 6.32 3.07 3.65
C SER A 8 7.20 3.14 2.41
N ILE A 9 6.80 3.95 1.43
CA ILE A 9 7.58 4.22 0.21
C ILE A 9 8.09 5.66 0.13
N GLY A 10 7.87 6.43 1.20
CA GLY A 10 8.22 7.84 1.31
C GLY A 10 9.70 8.11 1.08
N VAL A 11 9.99 9.28 0.54
CA VAL A 11 11.36 9.76 0.27
C VAL A 11 11.51 11.20 0.79
N ASP A 12 12.69 11.55 1.26
CA ASP A 12 13.04 12.86 1.82
C ASP A 12 13.76 13.79 0.82
N ARG A 13 14.10 13.26 -0.35
CA ARG A 13 14.79 13.94 -1.45
C ARG A 13 14.17 13.58 -2.80
N PRO A 14 14.45 14.35 -3.87
CA PRO A 14 14.15 13.92 -5.23
C PRO A 14 14.76 12.55 -5.54
N VAL A 15 13.98 11.70 -6.21
CA VAL A 15 14.37 10.35 -6.62
C VAL A 15 14.06 10.09 -8.08
N THR A 16 14.77 9.15 -8.70
CA THR A 16 14.54 8.71 -10.09
C THR A 16 13.87 7.32 -10.15
N PRO A 17 13.27 6.92 -11.29
CA PRO A 17 12.66 5.60 -11.45
C PRO A 17 13.61 4.41 -11.26
N GLU A 18 14.92 4.60 -11.42
CA GLU A 18 15.95 3.58 -11.21
C GLU A 18 16.18 3.27 -9.72
N GLU A 19 15.77 4.17 -8.82
CA GLU A 19 15.93 3.96 -7.38
C GLU A 19 14.92 2.93 -6.86
N PRO A 20 15.38 1.85 -6.20
CA PRO A 20 14.52 0.75 -5.81
C PRO A 20 13.51 1.17 -4.75
N LEU A 21 12.42 0.41 -4.67
CA LEU A 21 11.52 0.44 -3.52
C LEU A 21 12.21 -0.17 -2.28
N PRO A 22 11.81 0.22 -1.05
CA PRO A 22 12.25 -0.46 0.16
C PRO A 22 11.83 -1.95 0.14
N PRO A 23 12.51 -2.82 0.89
CA PRO A 23 12.10 -4.22 0.99
C PRO A 23 10.66 -4.32 1.51
N LEU A 24 9.93 -5.34 1.06
CA LEU A 24 8.58 -5.57 1.57
C LEU A 24 8.66 -5.95 3.05
N PRO A 25 7.79 -5.40 3.92
CA PRO A 25 7.61 -5.93 5.25
C PRO A 25 7.08 -7.38 5.18
N PRO A 26 7.10 -8.14 6.30
CA PRO A 26 6.38 -9.40 6.38
C PRO A 26 4.88 -9.19 6.08
N ILE A 27 4.36 -9.88 5.07
CA ILE A 27 2.94 -9.81 4.68
C ILE A 27 2.29 -11.14 5.02
N PRO A 28 1.51 -11.24 6.12
CA PRO A 28 0.71 -12.42 6.39
C PRO A 28 -0.27 -12.70 5.23
N ARG A 29 -0.53 -13.98 4.95
CA ARG A 29 -1.46 -14.35 3.88
C ARG A 29 -2.84 -13.75 4.13
N GLY A 30 -3.37 -13.06 3.14
CA GLY A 30 -4.68 -12.40 3.21
C GLY A 30 -4.67 -11.06 3.97
N ALA A 31 -3.51 -10.56 4.38
CA ALA A 31 -3.41 -9.26 5.04
C ALA A 31 -3.83 -8.11 4.10
N LEU A 32 -4.36 -7.05 4.70
CA LEU A 32 -4.48 -5.76 4.06
C LEU A 32 -3.11 -5.09 4.08
N VAL A 33 -2.62 -4.65 2.92
CA VAL A 33 -1.40 -3.84 2.82
C VAL A 33 -1.77 -2.42 2.44
N VAL A 34 -1.30 -1.44 3.22
CA VAL A 34 -1.51 -0.01 2.98
C VAL A 34 -0.20 0.62 2.51
N ILE A 35 -0.17 1.11 1.28
CA ILE A 35 0.95 1.89 0.74
C ILE A 35 0.84 3.32 1.26
N GLU A 36 1.91 3.84 1.84
CA GLU A 36 1.94 5.20 2.38
C GLU A 36 3.29 5.89 2.14
N GLY A 37 3.33 7.19 2.39
CA GLY A 37 4.56 8.00 2.38
C GLY A 37 4.61 9.02 1.25
N ARG A 38 5.30 10.15 1.46
CA ARG A 38 5.44 11.19 0.42
C ARG A 38 6.35 10.69 -0.70
N ALA A 39 5.77 10.39 -1.85
CA ALA A 39 6.49 9.84 -2.99
C ALA A 39 5.83 10.24 -4.33
N PRO A 40 6.57 10.22 -5.44
CA PRO A 40 5.98 10.42 -6.77
C PRO A 40 4.95 9.34 -7.14
N ILE A 41 3.96 9.69 -7.95
CA ILE A 41 2.88 8.78 -8.39
C ILE A 41 3.43 7.49 -9.02
N TRP A 42 4.49 7.58 -9.82
CA TRP A 42 5.08 6.39 -10.46
C TRP A 42 5.64 5.40 -9.43
N ARG A 43 6.08 5.87 -8.25
CA ARG A 43 6.59 5.01 -7.17
C ARG A 43 5.46 4.26 -6.49
N TYR A 44 4.29 4.90 -6.34
CA TYR A 44 3.04 4.23 -5.94
C TYR A 44 2.63 3.16 -6.94
N GLY A 45 2.69 3.45 -8.25
CA GLY A 45 2.39 2.46 -9.29
C GLY A 45 3.33 1.25 -9.24
N LEU A 46 4.63 1.49 -9.03
CA LEU A 46 5.62 0.42 -8.85
C LEU A 46 5.35 -0.41 -7.58
N ALA A 47 5.00 0.24 -6.47
CA ALA A 47 4.69 -0.42 -5.20
C ALA A 47 3.42 -1.27 -5.30
N PHE A 48 2.36 -0.73 -5.91
CA PHE A 48 1.14 -1.45 -6.21
C PHE A 48 1.41 -2.69 -7.07
N HIS A 49 2.15 -2.53 -8.18
CA HIS A 49 2.50 -3.64 -9.04
C HIS A 49 3.39 -4.67 -8.32
N ARG A 50 4.27 -4.27 -7.41
CA ARG A 50 5.03 -5.21 -6.59
C ARG A 50 4.14 -6.03 -5.63
N LEU A 51 3.07 -5.42 -5.13
CA LEU A 51 2.15 -6.03 -4.16
C LEU A 51 1.08 -6.91 -4.81
N HIS A 52 0.73 -6.70 -6.09
CA HIS A 52 -0.37 -7.44 -6.74
C HIS A 52 -0.19 -8.97 -6.72
N GLY A 53 1.05 -9.45 -6.82
CA GLY A 53 1.40 -10.89 -6.76
C GLY A 53 1.89 -11.36 -5.39
N SER A 54 1.76 -10.53 -4.35
CA SER A 54 2.19 -10.86 -2.99
C SER A 54 1.17 -11.72 -2.24
N ALA A 55 1.44 -12.02 -0.96
CA ALA A 55 0.50 -12.72 -0.09
C ALA A 55 -0.69 -11.85 0.38
N ALA A 56 -0.72 -10.56 0.02
CA ALA A 56 -1.77 -9.63 0.39
C ALA A 56 -3.15 -10.09 -0.12
N GLY A 57 -4.18 -9.96 0.73
CA GLY A 57 -5.57 -10.18 0.33
C GLY A 57 -6.16 -8.95 -0.36
N ALA A 58 -5.73 -7.76 0.05
CA ALA A 58 -6.12 -6.49 -0.54
C ALA A 58 -4.99 -5.46 -0.41
N VAL A 59 -4.98 -4.47 -1.29
CA VAL A 59 -4.02 -3.37 -1.29
C VAL A 59 -4.80 -2.05 -1.23
N ALA A 60 -4.36 -1.15 -0.37
CA ALA A 60 -4.89 0.20 -0.24
C ALA A 60 -3.77 1.24 -0.38
N VAL A 61 -4.15 2.46 -0.72
CA VAL A 61 -3.27 3.63 -0.75
C VAL A 61 -3.78 4.63 0.29
N TYR A 62 -2.90 5.09 1.17
CA TYR A 62 -3.26 6.08 2.19
C TYR A 62 -3.36 7.49 1.58
N ASP A 63 -4.50 8.14 1.79
CA ASP A 63 -4.71 9.57 1.55
C ASP A 63 -4.97 10.25 2.90
N PRO A 64 -4.14 11.22 3.33
CA PRO A 64 -4.32 11.94 4.60
C PRO A 64 -5.67 12.66 4.77
N ARG A 65 -6.46 12.82 3.71
CA ARG A 65 -7.79 13.46 3.74
C ARG A 65 -8.94 12.46 3.89
N LEU A 66 -8.68 11.17 3.64
CA LEU A 66 -9.72 10.13 3.55
C LEU A 66 -9.45 8.94 4.47
N GLY A 67 -8.19 8.51 4.58
CA GLY A 67 -7.79 7.22 5.15
C GLY A 67 -7.17 6.30 4.08
N ALA A 68 -7.17 4.99 4.32
CA ALA A 68 -6.65 4.02 3.36
C ALA A 68 -7.72 3.63 2.34
N VAL A 69 -7.55 4.04 1.09
CA VAL A 69 -8.48 3.74 -0.01
C VAL A 69 -8.06 2.43 -0.67
N VAL A 70 -8.93 1.42 -0.64
CA VAL A 70 -8.69 0.12 -1.29
C VAL A 70 -8.63 0.31 -2.80
N VAL A 71 -7.54 -0.15 -3.43
CA VAL A 71 -7.29 -0.03 -4.87
C VAL A 71 -7.29 -1.37 -5.62
N ALA A 72 -7.17 -2.49 -4.89
CA ALA A 72 -7.36 -3.84 -5.44
C ALA A 72 -7.69 -4.83 -4.31
N SER A 73 -8.53 -5.82 -4.62
CA SER A 73 -8.85 -6.91 -3.70
C SER A 73 -8.92 -8.27 -4.40
N HIS A 74 -8.42 -9.31 -3.72
CA HIS A 74 -8.63 -10.72 -4.07
C HIS A 74 -9.59 -11.43 -3.10
N VAL A 75 -10.18 -10.69 -2.15
CA VAL A 75 -11.05 -11.22 -1.10
C VAL A 75 -12.36 -10.45 -1.06
N THR A 76 -13.43 -11.11 -0.63
CA THR A 76 -14.77 -10.50 -0.57
C THR A 76 -14.93 -9.48 0.57
N GLY A 77 -14.00 -9.43 1.51
CA GLY A 77 -14.03 -8.50 2.64
C GLY A 77 -13.62 -7.06 2.33
N TYR A 78 -13.09 -6.81 1.13
CA TYR A 78 -12.69 -5.48 0.66
C TYR A 78 -13.16 -5.24 -0.77
N THR A 79 -13.52 -4.01 -1.08
CA THR A 79 -13.96 -3.58 -2.42
C THR A 79 -13.18 -2.35 -2.85
N GLU A 80 -12.83 -2.26 -4.13
CA GLU A 80 -12.15 -1.09 -4.70
C GLU A 80 -12.96 0.19 -4.44
N GLY A 81 -12.27 1.25 -4.02
CA GLY A 81 -12.89 2.52 -3.62
C GLY A 81 -13.41 2.56 -2.18
N GLN A 82 -13.43 1.43 -1.46
CA GLN A 82 -13.70 1.43 -0.03
C GLN A 82 -12.65 2.27 0.71
N VAL A 83 -13.10 3.18 1.56
CA VAL A 83 -12.23 3.98 2.43
C VAL A 83 -12.21 3.38 3.82
N LEU A 84 -11.02 3.09 4.33
CA LEU A 84 -10.78 2.56 5.66
C LEU A 84 -10.23 3.66 6.56
N ASP A 85 -10.87 3.86 7.71
CA ASP A 85 -10.42 4.81 8.74
C ASP A 85 -9.21 4.22 9.48
N LEU A 86 -8.03 4.46 8.92
CA LEU A 86 -6.73 3.96 9.39
C LEU A 86 -5.71 5.10 9.29
N GLU A 87 -4.87 5.24 10.31
CA GLU A 87 -3.72 6.14 10.29
C GLU A 87 -2.41 5.32 10.23
N PRO A 88 -1.42 5.74 9.42
CA PRO A 88 -0.10 5.15 9.46
C PRO A 88 0.60 5.44 10.81
N PRO A 89 1.53 4.56 11.23
CA PRO A 89 2.23 4.68 12.51
C PRO A 89 3.21 5.85 12.61
#